data_AF-A0AAE9MFD1-F1
#
_entry.id   AF-A0AAE9MFD1-F1
#
_cell.length_a   1.000
_cell.length_b   1.000
_cell.length_c   1.000
_cell.angle_alpha   90.00
_cell.angle_beta   90.00
_cell.angle_gamma   90.00
#
_symmetry.space_group_name_H-M   'P 1'
#
loop_
_entity.id
_entity.type
_entity.pdbx_description
1 polymer ?
#
loop_
_entity_poly.entity_id
_entity_poly.type
_entity_poly.pdbx_seq_one_letter_code
_entity_poly.pdbx_strand_id
1 'polypeptide(L)' 'MKRHLIVIGAIFALSACSSTPNSEYMKDGASESQRVDALSECQYQVKLNKIEDEEQEELINLCMQGKGFRLTPIE' A
#
# COMPACT_ATOMS: atom_id res chain seq x y z
N MET A 1 17.96 5.71 41.89
CA MET A 1 18.42 6.25 40.58
C MET A 1 18.84 5.14 39.60
N LYS A 2 19.77 4.21 39.93
CA LYS A 2 20.16 3.09 39.04
C LYS A 2 19.01 2.15 38.60
N ARG A 3 18.02 1.92 39.47
CA ARG A 3 16.87 1.02 39.18
C ARG A 3 15.87 1.62 38.17
N HIS A 4 15.84 2.95 38.02
CA HIS A 4 14.97 3.62 37.05
C HIS A 4 15.58 3.65 35.64
N LEU A 5 16.91 3.57 35.52
CA LEU A 5 17.59 3.52 34.22
C LEU A 5 17.33 2.19 33.48
N ILE A 6 17.14 1.09 34.22
CA ILE A 6 16.85 -0.23 33.62
C ILE A 6 15.43 -0.28 33.04
N VAL A 7 14.47 0.39 33.67
CA VAL A 7 13.06 0.39 33.24
C VAL A 7 12.88 1.22 31.96
N ILE A 8 13.64 2.31 31.78
CA ILE A 8 13.55 3.17 30.60
C ILE A 8 14.11 2.48 29.35
N GLY A 9 15.14 1.62 29.49
CA GLY A 9 15.72 0.88 28.37
C GLY A 9 14.79 -0.16 27.74
N ALA A 10 13.88 -0.74 28.51
CA ALA A 10 12.95 -1.77 28.02
C ALA A 10 11.83 -1.22 27.12
N ILE A 11 11.48 0.06 27.24
CA ILE A 11 10.37 0.68 26.49
C ILE A 11 10.80 1.01 25.05
N PHE A 12 12.08 1.26 24.80
CA PHE A 12 12.61 1.55 23.46
C PHE A 12 12.74 0.33 22.54
N ALA A 13 12.68 -0.89 23.08
CA ALA A 13 12.83 -2.11 22.27
C ALA A 13 11.56 -2.48 21.48
N LEU A 14 10.42 -1.83 21.72
CA LEU A 14 9.13 -2.18 21.12
C LEU A 14 8.71 -1.28 19.94
N SER A 15 9.45 -0.21 19.63
CA SER A 15 9.09 0.72 18.54
C SER A 15 9.62 0.33 17.15
N ALA A 16 10.28 -0.83 17.01
CA ALA A 16 10.95 -1.22 15.76
C ALA A 16 10.07 -2.00 14.74
N CYS A 17 8.82 -2.35 15.06
CA CYS A 17 7.96 -3.18 14.21
C CYS A 17 6.65 -2.48 13.82
N SER A 18 6.73 -1.32 13.17
CA SER A 18 5.57 -0.66 12.53
C SER A 18 5.84 -0.28 11.08
N SER A 19 6.89 -0.85 10.45
CA SER A 19 7.09 -0.75 9.02
C SER A 19 6.02 -1.61 8.33
N THR A 20 4.82 -1.07 8.15
CA THR A 20 3.88 -1.62 7.17
C THR A 20 4.66 -1.61 5.85
N PRO A 21 4.88 -2.77 5.20
CA PRO A 21 5.56 -2.79 3.92
C PRO A 21 4.77 -1.88 3.00
N ASN A 22 5.39 -0.80 2.54
CA ASN A 22 4.77 0.00 1.50
C ASN A 22 4.64 -0.93 0.28
N SER A 23 3.55 -0.83 -0.45
CA SER A 23 3.37 -1.60 -1.68
C SER A 23 2.95 -0.66 -2.79
N GLU A 24 3.43 -0.94 -4.00
CA GLU A 24 3.15 -0.13 -5.16
C GLU A 24 2.83 -1.00 -6.37
N TYR A 25 1.98 -0.50 -7.27
CA TYR A 25 1.67 -1.19 -8.51
C TYR A 25 2.83 -1.06 -9.50
N MET A 26 3.46 -2.18 -9.85
CA MET A 26 4.60 -2.22 -10.77
C MET A 26 4.27 -3.01 -12.04
N LYS A 27 4.88 -2.61 -13.16
CA LYS A 27 4.82 -3.29 -14.46
C LYS A 27 6.12 -3.02 -15.20
N ASP A 28 6.75 -4.06 -15.73
CA ASP A 28 8.03 -3.94 -16.44
C ASP A 28 7.90 -2.99 -17.64
N GLY A 29 8.81 -2.01 -17.69
CA GLY A 29 8.85 -0.99 -18.75
C GLY A 29 7.76 0.09 -18.67
N ALA A 30 6.89 0.09 -17.66
CA ALA A 30 5.91 1.16 -17.45
C ALA A 30 6.57 2.37 -16.78
N SER A 31 6.26 3.57 -17.28
CA SER A 31 6.60 4.81 -16.58
C SER A 31 5.70 5.02 -15.36
N GLU A 32 6.14 5.86 -14.43
CA GLU A 32 5.31 6.33 -13.32
C GLU A 32 3.99 6.95 -13.81
N SER A 33 4.02 7.76 -14.86
CA SER A 33 2.79 8.35 -15.42
C SER A 33 1.81 7.29 -15.90
N GLN A 34 2.29 6.23 -16.57
CA GLN A 34 1.42 5.13 -17.02
C GLN A 34 0.79 4.37 -15.85
N ARG A 35 1.53 4.20 -14.75
CA ARG A 35 0.98 3.62 -13.51
C ARG A 35 -0.10 4.51 -12.91
N VAL A 36 0.16 5.82 -12.80
CA VAL A 36 -0.78 6.80 -12.23
C VAL A 36 -2.06 6.89 -13.07
N ASP A 37 -1.93 6.95 -14.39
CA ASP A 37 -3.07 6.98 -15.32
C ASP A 37 -3.92 5.71 -15.17
N ALA A 38 -3.29 4.53 -15.15
CA ALA A 38 -3.98 3.26 -14.97
C ALA A 38 -4.72 3.17 -13.62
N LEU A 39 -4.07 3.59 -12.53
CA LEU A 39 -4.68 3.58 -11.20
C LEU A 39 -5.85 4.56 -11.11
N SER A 40 -5.70 5.76 -11.66
CA SER A 40 -6.76 6.78 -11.68
C SER A 40 -7.97 6.30 -12.47
N GLU A 41 -7.75 5.63 -13.60
CA GLU A 41 -8.82 5.04 -14.40
C GLU A 41 -9.56 3.94 -13.61
N CYS A 42 -8.84 3.03 -12.97
CA CYS A 42 -9.45 1.96 -12.15
C CYS A 42 -10.29 2.54 -11.00
N GLN A 43 -9.75 3.53 -10.28
CA GLN A 43 -10.48 4.22 -9.21
C GLN A 43 -11.73 4.95 -9.74
N TYR A 44 -11.62 5.59 -10.90
CA TYR A 44 -12.74 6.28 -11.52
C TYR A 44 -13.86 5.31 -11.88
N GLN A 45 -13.54 4.16 -12.50
CA GLN A 45 -14.54 3.17 -12.88
C GLN A 45 -15.27 2.59 -11.67
N VAL A 46 -14.55 2.23 -10.61
CA VAL A 46 -15.16 1.72 -9.36
C VAL A 46 -16.11 2.75 -8.75
N LYS A 47 -15.69 4.02 -8.67
CA LYS A 47 -16.54 5.11 -8.15
C LYS A 47 -17.75 5.40 -9.03
N LEU A 48 -17.58 5.38 -10.36
CA LEU A 48 -18.65 5.62 -11.32
C LEU A 48 -19.76 4.57 -11.20
N ASN A 49 -19.38 3.32 -10.93
CA ASN A 49 -20.31 2.20 -10.77
C ASN A 49 -20.93 2.11 -9.36
N LYS A 50 -20.63 3.05 -8.46
CA LYS A 50 -21.18 3.12 -7.09
C LYS A 50 -20.97 1.82 -6.30
N ILE A 51 -19.78 1.24 -6.44
CA ILE A 51 -19.37 0.06 -5.67
C ILE A 51 -19.25 0.44 -4.19
N GLU A 52 -19.71 -0.44 -3.30
CA GLU A 52 -19.59 -0.29 -1.84
C GLU A 52 -18.11 -0.25 -1.42
N ASP A 53 -17.77 0.57 -0.42
CA ASP A 53 -16.38 0.86 -0.03
C ASP A 53 -15.56 -0.40 0.29
N GLU A 54 -16.19 -1.44 0.86
CA GLU A 54 -15.56 -2.71 1.22
C GLU A 54 -15.04 -3.50 0.00
N GLU A 55 -15.67 -3.34 -1.17
CA GLU A 55 -15.30 -4.05 -2.40
C GLU A 55 -14.36 -3.24 -3.29
N GLN A 56 -14.23 -1.92 -3.05
CA GLN A 56 -13.50 -1.03 -3.95
C GLN A 56 -12.02 -1.40 -4.08
N GLU A 57 -11.36 -1.76 -2.98
CA GLU A 57 -9.93 -2.11 -2.99
C GLU A 57 -9.67 -3.36 -3.84
N GLU A 58 -10.50 -4.39 -3.69
CA GLU A 58 -10.39 -5.62 -4.47
C GLU A 58 -10.62 -5.35 -5.96
N LEU A 59 -11.66 -4.58 -6.30
CA LEU A 59 -11.95 -4.26 -7.70
C LEU A 59 -10.88 -3.38 -8.34
N ILE A 60 -10.30 -2.43 -7.60
CA ILE A 60 -9.16 -1.63 -8.08
C ILE A 60 -7.97 -2.55 -8.36
N ASN A 61 -7.66 -3.48 -7.43
CA ASN A 61 -6.56 -4.43 -7.60
C ASN A 61 -6.78 -5.33 -8.84
N LEU A 62 -7.98 -5.88 -9.01
CA LEU A 62 -8.34 -6.69 -10.19
C LEU A 62 -8.23 -5.89 -11.49
N CYS A 63 -8.69 -4.64 -11.51
CA CYS A 63 -8.55 -3.74 -12.65
C CYS A 63 -7.08 -3.49 -13.00
N MET A 64 -6.24 -3.19 -12.01
CA MET A 64 -4.80 -3.00 -12.18
C MET A 64 -4.12 -4.26 -12.71
N GLN A 65 -4.51 -5.44 -12.20
CA GLN A 65 -4.02 -6.72 -12.68
C GLN A 65 -4.38 -6.98 -14.14
N GLY A 66 -5.59 -6.62 -14.57
CA GLY A 66 -6.05 -6.68 -15.95
C GLY A 66 -5.26 -5.75 -16.89
N LYS A 67 -4.77 -4.60 -16.38
CA LYS A 67 -3.87 -3.69 -17.10
C LYS A 67 -2.39 -4.14 -17.09
N GLY A 68 -2.10 -5.24 -16.40
CA GLY A 68 -0.77 -5.85 -16.31
C GLY A 68 0.11 -5.31 -15.18
N PHE A 69 -0.43 -4.51 -14.26
CA PHE A 69 0.28 -4.10 -13.05
C PHE A 69 0.14 -5.16 -11.95
N ARG A 70 1.11 -5.24 -11.05
CA ARG A 70 1.11 -6.13 -9.88
C ARG A 70 1.47 -5.35 -8.64
N LEU A 71 0.69 -5.53 -7.56
CA LEU A 71 1.00 -4.94 -6.27
C LEU A 71 2.26 -5.62 -5.72
N THR A 72 3.33 -4.85 -5.61
CA THR A 72 4.67 -5.33 -5.26
C THR A 72 5.14 -4.61 -4.00
N PRO A 73 5.67 -5.31 -3.00
CA PRO A 73 6.30 -4.67 -1.86
C PRO A 73 7.46 -3.77 -2.32
N ILE A 74 7.52 -2.55 -1.80
CA ILE A 74 8.64 -1.63 -1.97
C ILE A 74 9.45 -1.63 -0.66
N GLU A 75 10.76 -1.83 -0.81
CA GLU A 75 11.76 -1.86 0.28
C GLU A 75 12.10 -0.46 0.80
#